data_AF-A0A7Y2F569-F1
#
_entry.id   AF-A0A7Y2F569-F1
#
_cell.length_a   1.000
_cell.length_b   1.000
_cell.length_c   1.000
_cell.angle_alpha   90.00
_cell.angle_beta   90.00
_cell.angle_gamma   90.00
#
_symmetry.space_group_name_H-M   'P 1'
#
loop_
_entity.id
_entity.type
_entity.pdbx_description
1 polymer ?
#
loop_
_entity_poly.entity_id
_entity_poly.type
_entity_poly.pdbx_seq_one_letter_code
_entity_poly.pdbx_strand_id
1 'polypeptide(L)'
;MKALRDALDKVHPLFAKGGLLAFAYPMYEALDTFLYTPGEVTHGKTHVRDNIDLKRMMITVVFALIPVSLFGMWNVGYQANTAIENMRAAGIDHEGDWHYDIH
;
A
#
# COMPACT_ATOMS: atom_id res chain seq x y z
N MET A 1 -4.22 -30.80 -1.50
CA MET A 1 -4.98 -30.26 -2.65
C MET A 1 -5.17 -28.76 -2.45
N LYS A 2 -4.29 -27.94 -3.02
CA LYS A 2 -4.42 -26.48 -2.99
C LYS A 2 -4.43 -26.01 -4.44
N ALA A 3 -5.59 -26.12 -5.10
CA ALA A 3 -5.74 -25.84 -6.54
C ALA A 3 -5.18 -24.46 -6.95
N LEU A 4 -5.32 -23.45 -6.08
CA LEU A 4 -4.75 -22.11 -6.28
C LEU A 4 -3.22 -22.09 -6.21
N ARG A 5 -2.61 -22.87 -5.32
CA ARG A 5 -1.14 -22.98 -5.20
C ARG A 5 -0.57 -23.72 -6.40
N ASP A 6 -1.20 -24.83 -6.80
CA ASP A 6 -0.80 -25.61 -7.97
C ASP A 6 -0.90 -24.79 -9.27
N ALA A 7 -1.85 -23.86 -9.36
CA ALA A 7 -1.98 -22.93 -10.48
C ALA A 7 -0.86 -21.86 -10.49
N LEU A 8 -0.56 -21.27 -9.34
CA LEU A 8 0.55 -20.30 -9.18
C LEU A 8 1.91 -20.94 -9.48
N ASP A 9 2.16 -22.15 -8.98
CA ASP A 9 3.40 -22.89 -9.18
C ASP A 9 3.61 -23.30 -10.66
N LYS A 10 2.54 -23.56 -11.42
CA LYS A 10 2.60 -23.82 -12.87
C LYS A 10 3.01 -22.61 -13.69
N VAL A 11 2.64 -21.42 -13.23
CA VAL A 11 2.89 -20.15 -13.93
C VAL A 11 4.25 -19.56 -13.53
N HIS A 12 4.76 -19.91 -12.33
CA HIS A 12 6.07 -19.51 -11.81
C HIS A 12 7.25 -19.59 -12.80
N PRO A 13 7.42 -20.67 -13.60
CA PRO A 13 8.56 -20.82 -14.50
C PRO A 13 8.64 -19.76 -15.60
N LEU A 14 7.50 -19.14 -15.94
CA LEU A 14 7.45 -18.07 -16.95
C LEU A 14 7.99 -16.74 -16.42
N PHE A 15 7.94 -16.54 -15.10
CA PHE A 15 8.39 -15.33 -14.40
C PHE A 15 9.77 -15.52 -13.75
N ALA A 16 10.22 -16.76 -13.52
CA ALA A 16 11.53 -17.06 -12.96
C ALA A 16 12.69 -16.52 -13.83
N LYS A 17 13.89 -16.37 -13.24
CA LYS A 17 15.09 -15.89 -13.95
C LYS A 17 15.37 -16.75 -15.19
N GLY A 18 15.20 -16.16 -16.38
CA GLY A 18 15.36 -16.82 -17.68
C GLY A 18 14.05 -17.09 -18.43
N GLY A 19 12.89 -16.83 -17.83
CA GLY A 19 11.58 -16.89 -18.47
C GLY A 19 11.26 -15.65 -19.30
N LEU A 20 10.33 -15.79 -20.26
CA LEU A 20 9.88 -14.71 -21.16
C LEU A 20 9.36 -13.48 -20.42
N LEU A 21 8.79 -13.67 -19.22
CA LEU A 21 8.18 -12.62 -18.39
C LEU A 21 8.99 -12.31 -17.14
N ALA A 22 10.31 -12.58 -17.15
CA ALA A 22 11.19 -12.31 -16.01
C ALA A 22 11.16 -10.83 -15.55
N PHE A 23 10.84 -9.88 -16.43
CA PHE A 23 10.67 -8.47 -16.04
C PHE A 23 9.46 -8.25 -15.09
N ALA A 24 8.40 -9.05 -15.24
CA ALA A 24 7.17 -8.95 -14.47
C ALA A 24 7.20 -9.82 -13.21
N TYR A 25 8.36 -10.43 -12.89
CA TYR A 25 8.57 -11.20 -11.67
C TYR A 25 8.16 -10.48 -10.38
N PRO A 26 8.43 -9.17 -10.19
CA PRO A 26 8.05 -8.47 -8.96
C PRO A 26 6.53 -8.43 -8.73
N MET A 27 5.75 -8.36 -9.81
CA MET A 27 4.29 -8.36 -9.74
C MET A 27 3.76 -9.74 -9.37
N TYR A 28 4.32 -10.78 -9.98
CA TYR A 28 4.00 -12.17 -9.65
C TYR A 28 4.34 -12.48 -8.19
N GLU A 29 5.53 -12.08 -7.71
CA GLU A 29 5.97 -12.28 -6.33
C GLU A 29 5.08 -11.53 -5.33
N ALA A 30 4.68 -10.29 -5.64
CA ALA A 30 3.76 -9.52 -4.80
C ALA A 30 2.40 -10.22 -4.64
N LEU A 31 1.85 -10.79 -5.72
CA LEU A 31 0.59 -11.54 -5.67
C LEU A 31 0.73 -12.87 -4.91
N ASP A 32 1.82 -13.63 -5.13
CA ASP A 32 2.05 -14.89 -4.42
C ASP A 32 2.26 -14.64 -2.92
N THR A 33 3.06 -13.64 -2.54
CA THR A 33 3.32 -13.30 -1.13
C THR A 33 2.13 -12.63 -0.43
N PHE A 34 1.20 -12.04 -1.19
CA PHE A 34 -0.08 -11.57 -0.63
C PHE A 34 -0.97 -12.76 -0.22
N LEU A 35 -1.17 -13.72 -1.13
CA LEU A 35 -2.06 -14.86 -0.91
C LEU A 35 -1.46 -15.95 -0.01
N TYR A 36 -0.15 -16.18 -0.11
CA TYR A 36 0.57 -17.23 0.61
C TYR A 36 1.75 -16.68 1.40
N THR A 37 2.08 -17.34 2.51
CA THR A 37 3.30 -17.05 3.26
C THR A 37 4.50 -17.59 2.48
N PRO A 38 5.65 -16.88 2.47
CA PRO A 38 6.89 -17.40 1.91
C PRO A 38 7.21 -18.79 2.50
N GLY A 39 7.72 -19.70 1.66
CA GLY A 39 8.13 -21.04 2.10
C GLY A 39 9.47 -21.06 2.85
N GLU A 40 10.17 -19.92 2.90
CA GLU A 40 11.45 -19.79 3.60
C GLU A 40 11.24 -19.82 5.11
N VAL A 41 11.95 -20.72 5.78
CA VAL A 41 11.86 -20.92 7.23
C VAL A 41 13.22 -20.69 7.87
N THR A 42 13.23 -20.15 9.10
CA THR A 42 14.49 -19.99 9.85
C THR A 42 15.13 -21.35 10.15
N HIS A 43 16.34 -21.57 9.65
CA HIS A 43 17.15 -22.76 9.93
C HIS A 43 18.14 -22.52 11.09
N GLY A 44 18.50 -23.56 11.85
CA GLY A 44 19.52 -23.50 12.92
C GLY A 44 18.99 -23.37 14.36
N LYS A 45 19.86 -23.04 15.32
CA LYS A 45 19.49 -22.79 16.73
C LYS A 45 19.19 -21.30 16.94
N THR A 46 17.92 -20.96 17.12
CA THR A 46 17.47 -19.61 17.47
C THR A 46 16.96 -19.58 18.90
N HIS A 47 17.25 -18.49 19.62
CA HIS A 47 16.83 -18.31 21.02
C HIS A 47 15.30 -18.09 21.13
N VAL A 48 14.73 -17.34 20.18
CA VAL A 48 13.28 -17.11 20.02
C VAL A 48 12.93 -17.23 18.54
N ARG A 49 11.80 -17.85 18.23
CA ARG A 49 11.22 -17.93 16.88
C ARG A 49 9.91 -17.17 16.85
N ASP A 50 9.79 -16.22 15.94
CA ASP A 50 8.55 -15.50 15.67
C ASP A 50 7.89 -16.04 14.39
N ASN A 51 6.56 -16.07 14.36
CA ASN A 51 5.77 -16.45 13.20
C ASN A 51 5.20 -15.24 12.45
N ILE A 52 5.61 -14.02 12.82
CA ILE A 52 5.12 -12.81 12.17
C ILE A 52 5.71 -12.66 10.76
N ASP A 53 4.83 -12.49 9.78
CA ASP A 53 5.22 -12.09 8.43
C ASP A 53 5.24 -10.55 8.37
N LEU A 54 6.44 -9.98 8.40
CA LEU A 54 6.64 -8.52 8.42
C LEU A 54 6.00 -7.84 7.20
N LYS A 55 6.11 -8.43 6.01
CA LYS A 55 5.56 -7.86 4.77
C LYS A 55 4.04 -7.76 4.87
N ARG A 56 3.37 -8.84 5.31
CA ARG A 56 1.92 -8.89 5.50
C ARG A 56 1.43 -7.93 6.58
N MET A 57 2.13 -7.86 7.70
CA MET A 57 1.80 -6.92 8.78
C MET A 57 1.88 -5.48 8.28
N MET A 58 2.96 -5.11 7.59
CA MET A 58 3.12 -3.76 7.05
C MET A 58 2.02 -3.40 6.04
N ILE A 59 1.66 -4.32 5.15
CA ILE A 59 0.58 -4.10 4.17
C ILE A 59 -0.78 -3.96 4.87
N THR A 60 -1.05 -4.76 5.89
CA THR A 60 -2.31 -4.68 6.66
C THR A 60 -2.45 -3.33 7.36
N VAL A 61 -1.35 -2.80 7.90
CA VAL A 61 -1.32 -1.46 8.51
C VAL A 61 -1.64 -0.38 7.47
N VAL A 62 -1.04 -0.46 6.27
CA VAL A 62 -1.35 0.51 5.19
C VAL A 62 -2.83 0.45 4.83
N PHE A 63 -3.41 -0.73 4.65
CA PHE A 63 -4.84 -0.88 4.37
C PHE A 63 -5.74 -0.31 5.46
N ALA A 64 -5.36 -0.47 6.74
CA ALA A 64 -6.09 0.10 7.86
C ALA A 64 -6.03 1.64 7.90
N LEU A 65 -4.95 2.24 7.39
CA LEU A 65 -4.78 3.69 7.36
C LEU A 65 -5.56 4.37 6.22
N ILE A 66 -5.86 3.67 5.12
CA ILE A 66 -6.58 4.24 3.96
C ILE A 66 -7.85 5.02 4.36
N PRO A 67 -8.82 4.46 5.11
CA PRO A 67 -10.04 5.19 5.44
C PRO A 67 -9.80 6.45 6.27
N VAL A 68 -8.86 6.41 7.22
CA VAL A 68 -8.52 7.55 8.08
C VAL A 68 -7.80 8.63 7.27
N SER A 69 -6.88 8.24 6.38
CA SER A 69 -6.20 9.18 5.49
C SER A 69 -7.17 9.88 4.55
N LEU A 70 -8.12 9.14 3.96
CA LEU A 70 -9.16 9.72 3.10
C LEU A 70 -10.05 10.71 3.86
N PHE A 71 -10.47 10.35 5.08
CA PHE A 71 -11.23 11.25 5.93
C PHE A 71 -10.42 12.50 6.31
N GLY A 72 -9.13 12.35 6.62
CA GLY A 72 -8.24 13.46 6.92
C GLY A 72 -8.14 14.47 5.78
N MET A 73 -7.92 13.99 4.54
CA MET A 73 -7.88 14.86 3.36
C MET A 73 -9.20 15.64 3.17
N TRP A 74 -10.34 14.95 3.30
CA TRP A 74 -11.64 15.59 3.18
C TRP A 74 -11.90 16.61 4.30
N ASN A 75 -11.60 16.25 5.54
CA ASN A 75 -11.86 17.09 6.70
C ASN A 75 -11.00 18.36 6.69
N VAL A 76 -9.71 18.23 6.36
CA VAL A 76 -8.79 19.38 6.23
C VAL A 76 -9.25 20.30 5.09
N GLY A 77 -9.62 19.74 3.93
CA GLY A 77 -10.13 20.53 2.81
C GLY A 77 -11.43 21.27 3.15
N TYR A 78 -12.36 20.60 3.85
CA TYR A 78 -13.61 21.22 4.30
C TYR A 78 -13.36 22.41 5.25
N GLN A 79 -12.48 22.24 6.24
CA GLN A 79 -12.14 23.31 7.17
C GLN A 79 -11.44 24.47 6.46
N ALA A 80 -10.52 24.19 5.54
CA ALA A 80 -9.81 25.21 4.79
C ALA A 80 -10.76 26.04 3.90
N ASN A 81 -11.65 25.39 3.15
CA ASN A 81 -12.64 26.09 2.32
C ASN A 81 -13.60 26.95 3.15
N THR A 82 -14.07 26.42 4.29
CA THR A 82 -14.96 27.18 5.20
C THR A 82 -14.24 28.41 5.77
N ALA A 83 -12.96 28.29 6.13
CA ALA A 83 -12.16 29.41 6.61
C ALA A 83 -11.96 30.48 5.51
N ILE A 84 -11.67 30.05 4.29
CA ILE A 84 -11.52 30.94 3.12
C ILE A 84 -12.81 31.72 2.85
N GLU A 85 -13.97 31.06 2.87
CA GLU A 85 -15.27 31.72 2.68
C GLU A 85 -15.53 32.80 3.75
N ASN A 86 -15.22 32.50 5.01
CA ASN A 86 -15.34 33.46 6.11
C ASN A 86 -14.36 34.63 5.99
N MET A 87 -13.11 34.38 5.57
CA MET A 87 -12.12 35.44 5.34
C MET A 87 -12.54 36.35 4.18
N ARG A 88 -13.09 35.78 3.11
CA ARG A 88 -13.66 36.54 1.99
C ARG A 88 -14.83 37.42 2.44
N ALA A 89 -15.72 36.88 3.29
CA ALA A 89 -16.83 37.65 3.86
C ALA A 89 -16.36 38.81 4.76
N ALA A 90 -15.19 38.67 5.39
CA ALA A 90 -14.54 39.72 6.17
C ALA A 90 -13.70 40.71 5.33
N GLY A 91 -13.66 40.55 4.00
CA GLY A 91 -12.89 41.40 3.08
C GLY A 91 -11.37 41.17 3.13
N ILE A 92 -10.93 39.99 3.60
CA ILE A 92 -9.52 39.60 3.69
C ILE A 92 -9.21 38.61 2.56
N ASP A 93 -8.34 39.01 1.64
CA ASP A 93 -7.88 38.15 0.55
C ASP A 93 -6.86 37.10 1.04
N HIS A 94 -6.86 35.95 0.37
CA HIS A 94 -6.08 34.77 0.70
C HIS A 94 -4.85 34.76 -0.23
N GLU A 95 -3.92 35.70 0.01
CA GLU A 95 -2.69 35.82 -0.78
C GLU A 95 -1.62 34.82 -0.29
N GLY A 96 -1.14 33.95 -1.21
CA GLY A 96 0.09 33.17 -1.01
C GLY A 96 -0.05 31.65 -0.87
N ASP A 97 -1.23 31.05 -1.07
CA ASP A 97 -1.39 29.58 -1.04
C ASP A 97 -1.49 28.96 -2.46
N TRP A 98 -0.47 28.19 -2.84
CA TRP A 98 -0.39 27.50 -4.12
C TRP A 98 -1.48 26.45 -4.34
N HIS A 99 -2.14 25.97 -3.27
CA HIS A 99 -3.27 25.04 -3.40
C HIS A 99 -4.54 25.69 -3.98
N TYR A 100 -4.65 27.02 -3.88
CA TYR A 100 -5.81 27.79 -4.35
C TYR A 100 -5.46 28.76 -5.49
N ASP A 101 -4.18 28.81 -5.87
CA ASP A 101 -3.64 29.66 -6.94
C ASP A 101 -3.78 29.03 -8.34
N ILE A 102 -4.21 27.76 -8.41
CA ILE A 102 -4.49 27.05 -9.66
C ILE A 102 -5.98 27.17 -9.97
N HIS A 103 -6.37 28.33 -10.50
CA HIS A 103 -7.64 28.56 -11.21
C HIS A 103 -7.40 29.31 -12.51
#